data_AF-A0A968HVG0-F1
#
_entry.id   AF-A0A968HVG0-F1
#
_cell.length_a   1.000
_cell.length_b   1.000
_cell.length_c   1.000
_cell.angle_alpha   90.00
_cell.angle_beta   90.00
_cell.angle_gamma   90.00
#
_symmetry.space_group_name_H-M   'P 1'
#
loop_
_entity.id
_entity.type
_entity.pdbx_description
1 polymer ?
#
loop_
_entity_poly.entity_id
_entity_poly.type
_entity_poly.pdbx_seq_one_letter_code
_entity_poly.pdbx_strand_id
1 'polypeptide(L)' 'MAIDTMVELVGFPGGWLVGVSHALDWGYQCWVITPEQQVYTDGEYYLCSLVALGAGRFLVEHSLEVE' A
#
# COMPACT_ATOMS: atom_id res chain seq x y z
N MET A 1 -9.80 -19.81 1.21
CA MET A 1 -9.75 -18.41 1.66
C MET A 1 -8.28 -18.03 1.66
N ALA A 2 -7.87 -17.11 0.79
CA ALA A 2 -6.55 -16.51 0.93
C ALA A 2 -6.56 -15.73 2.25
N ILE A 3 -5.61 -16.05 3.15
CA ILE A 3 -5.42 -15.30 4.38
C ILE A 3 -4.44 -14.20 4.03
N ASP A 4 -4.96 -13.01 3.77
CA ASP A 4 -4.12 -11.82 3.59
C ASP A 4 -3.74 -11.32 4.99
N THR A 5 -2.46 -11.36 5.29
CA THR A 5 -1.93 -10.87 6.57
C THR A 5 -1.34 -9.50 6.37
N MET A 6 -1.82 -8.50 7.11
CA MET A 6 -1.18 -7.19 7.15
C MET A 6 0.22 -7.32 7.76
N VAL A 7 1.25 -6.94 7.00
CA VAL A 7 2.65 -7.05 7.43
C VAL A 7 3.23 -5.69 7.83
N GLU A 8 2.83 -4.62 7.16
CA GLU A 8 3.34 -3.28 7.41
C GLU A 8 2.21 -2.24 7.30
N LEU A 9 2.28 -1.17 8.10
CA LEU A 9 1.41 -0.01 8.01
C LEU A 9 2.21 1.25 8.37
N VAL A 10 2.31 2.18 7.43
CA VAL A 10 3.11 3.40 7.55
C VAL A 10 2.24 4.62 7.30
N GLY A 11 2.36 5.63 8.17
CA GLY A 11 1.66 6.90 8.02
C GLY A 11 2.48 7.93 7.24
N PHE A 12 1.78 8.75 6.46
CA PHE A 12 2.30 9.85 5.66
C PHE A 12 1.62 11.18 6.07
N PRO A 13 2.23 12.35 5.75
CA PRO A 13 1.60 13.64 5.98
C PRO A 13 0.21 13.75 5.35
N GLY A 14 -0.64 14.63 5.90
CA GLY A 14 -2.00 14.83 5.39
C GLY A 14 -3.00 13.73 5.75
N GLY A 15 -2.62 12.70 6.50
CA GLY A 15 -3.51 11.62 6.93
C GLY A 15 -3.53 10.40 6.01
N TRP A 16 -2.61 10.34 5.06
CA TRP A 16 -2.43 9.19 4.18
C TRP A 16 -1.78 8.02 4.92
N LEU A 17 -2.15 6.79 4.56
CA LEU A 17 -1.50 5.57 5.05
C LEU A 17 -1.11 4.68 3.88
N VAL A 18 -0.01 3.95 4.03
CA VAL A 18 0.36 2.85 3.14
C VAL A 18 0.45 1.57 3.96
N GLY A 19 -0.38 0.59 3.60
CA GLY A 19 -0.36 -0.76 4.11
C GLY A 19 0.32 -1.71 3.14
N VAL A 20 0.90 -2.78 3.66
CA VAL A 20 1.31 -3.94 2.87
C VAL A 20 0.67 -5.18 3.47
N SER A 21 0.00 -5.98 2.65
CA SER A 21 -0.44 -7.32 3.03
C SER A 21 0.40 -8.37 2.33
N HIS A 22 0.44 -9.58 2.90
CA HIS A 22 0.99 -10.77 2.28
C HIS A 22 -0.13 -11.78 2.02
N ALA A 23 -0.38 -12.06 0.74
CA ALA A 23 -1.25 -13.12 0.25
C ALA A 23 -0.39 -14.36 -0.01
N LEU A 24 -0.63 -15.45 0.74
CA LEU A 24 0.22 -16.65 0.72
C LEU A 24 0.51 -17.22 -0.67
N ASP A 25 -0.47 -17.16 -1.58
CA ASP A 25 -0.37 -17.73 -2.92
C ASP A 25 0.14 -16.75 -3.99
N TRP A 26 0.22 -15.45 -3.67
CA TRP A 26 0.44 -14.39 -4.67
C TRP A 26 1.63 -13.47 -4.35
N GLY A 27 1.94 -13.26 -3.07
CA GLY A 27 3.02 -12.38 -2.62
C GLY A 27 2.50 -11.17 -1.85
N TYR A 28 3.23 -10.05 -1.94
CA TYR A 28 2.93 -8.83 -1.19
C TYR A 28 2.15 -7.83 -2.04
N GLN A 29 1.14 -7.20 -1.48
CA GLN A 29 0.33 -6.19 -2.17
C GLN A 29 0.36 -4.87 -1.39
N CYS A 30 0.40 -3.76 -2.11
CA CYS A 30 0.31 -2.43 -1.51
C CYS A 30 -1.14 -1.97 -1.38
N TRP A 31 -1.41 -1.20 -0.32
CA TRP A 31 -2.68 -0.56 -0.04
C TRP A 31 -2.43 0.90 0.29
N VAL A 32 -3.03 1.82 -0.45
CA VAL A 32 -2.99 3.25 -0.15
C VAL A 32 -4.33 3.66 0.42
N ILE A 33 -4.32 4.24 1.62
CA ILE A 33 -5.51 4.71 2.30
C ILE A 33 -5.46 6.23 2.31
N THR A 34 -6.45 6.87 1.70
CA THR A 34 -6.54 8.34 1.64
C THR A 34 -7.04 8.91 2.97
N PRO A 35 -6.88 10.23 3.21
CA PRO A 35 -7.44 10.90 4.38
C PRO A 35 -8.97 10.76 4.49
N GLU A 36 -9.65 10.61 3.35
CA GLU A 36 -11.09 10.36 3.22
C GLU A 36 -11.46 8.88 3.45
N GLN A 37 -10.51 8.05 3.89
CA GLN A 37 -10.69 6.63 4.18
C GLN A 37 -11.00 5.78 2.93
N GLN A 38 -10.64 6.26 1.74
CA GLN A 38 -10.72 5.47 0.52
C GLN A 38 -9.49 4.56 0.41
N VAL A 39 -9.68 3.35 -0.11
CA VAL A 39 -8.61 2.35 -0.20
C VAL A 39 -8.31 2.04 -1.66
N TYR A 40 -7.05 2.15 -2.03
CA TYR A 40 -6.53 1.91 -3.37
C TYR A 40 -5.40 0.87 -3.34
N THR A 41 -5.19 0.23 -4.48
CA THR A 41 -4.06 -0.67 -4.75
C THR A 41 -3.63 -0.46 -6.20
N ASP A 42 -2.37 -0.70 -6.50
CA ASP A 42 -1.88 -0.75 -7.88
C ASP A 42 -2.35 -2.01 -8.64
N GLY A 43 -2.89 -3.01 -7.92
CA GLY A 43 -3.37 -4.27 -8.47
C GLY A 43 -2.27 -5.31 -8.69
N GLU A 44 -1.04 -5.02 -8.27
CA GLU A 44 0.12 -5.88 -8.50
C GLU A 44 0.51 -6.67 -7.24
N TYR A 45 1.23 -7.78 -7.45
CA TYR A 45 1.84 -8.57 -6.39
C TYR A 45 3.36 -8.57 -6.51
N TYR A 46 4.02 -8.36 -5.37
CA TYR A 46 5.46 -8.21 -5.25
C TYR A 46 6.08 -9.38 -4.49
N LEU A 47 7.34 -9.68 -4.79
CA LEU A 47 8.09 -10.74 -4.11
C LEU A 47 8.56 -10.36 -2.69
N CYS A 48 8.61 -9.07 -2.38
CA CYS A 48 9.02 -8.60 -1.05
C CYS A 48 8.19 -7.39 -0.58
N SER A 49 8.01 -7.31 0.74
CA SER A 49 7.21 -6.26 1.37
C SER A 49 7.78 -4.86 1.11
N LEU A 50 9.10 -4.71 1.08
CA LEU A 50 9.76 -3.44 0.85
C LEU A 50 9.45 -2.85 -0.53
N VAL A 51 9.34 -3.68 -1.57
CA VAL A 51 8.98 -3.21 -2.91
C VAL A 51 7.50 -2.82 -2.97
N ALA A 52 6.61 -3.60 -2.36
CA ALA A 52 5.20 -3.23 -2.23
C ALA A 52 5.02 -1.91 -1.47
N LEU A 53 5.76 -1.72 -0.37
CA LEU A 53 5.77 -0.46 0.38
C LEU A 53 6.28 0.70 -0.48
N GLY A 54 7.33 0.47 -1.27
CA GLY A 54 7.87 1.44 -2.22
C GLY A 54 6.86 1.87 -3.28
N ALA A 55 6.09 0.93 -3.83
CA ALA A 55 5.02 1.21 -4.79
C ALA A 55 3.91 2.06 -4.16
N GLY A 56 3.43 1.69 -2.96
CA GLY A 56 2.42 2.46 -2.25
C GLY A 56 2.90 3.87 -1.87
N ARG A 57 4.16 4.01 -1.44
CA ARG A 57 4.80 5.31 -1.19
C ARG A 57 4.79 6.19 -2.44
N PHE A 58 5.20 5.63 -3.58
CA PHE A 58 5.26 6.34 -4.84
C PHE A 58 3.89 6.92 -5.22
N LEU A 59 2.82 6.15 -5.04
CA LEU A 59 1.44 6.59 -5.29
C LEU A 59 1.02 7.76 -4.39
N VAL A 60 1.36 7.73 -3.10
CA VAL A 60 1.08 8.83 -2.17
C VAL A 60 1.83 10.09 -2.59
N GLU A 61 3.13 9.98 -2.85
CA GLU A 61 3.99 11.12 -3.24
C GLU A 61 3.47 11.78 -4.52
N HIS A 62 3.14 11.01 -5.57
CA HIS A 62 2.61 11.55 -6.83
C HIS A 62 1.18 12.09 -6.73
N SER A 63 0.42 11.70 -5.71
CA SER A 63 -0.91 12.27 -5.43
C SER A 63 -0.82 13.58 -4.66
N LEU A 64 0.22 13.76 -3.85
CA LEU A 64 0.48 14.99 -3.09
C LEU A 64 1.18 16.06 -3.93
N GLU A 65 1.93 15.69 -4.97
CA GLU A 65 2.60 16.62 -5.89
C GLU A 65 1.65 17.39 -6.82
N VAL A 66 0.34 17.10 -6.77
CA VAL A 66 -0.69 17.87 -7.50
C VAL A 66 -1.12 19.08 -6.67
N GLU A 67 -0.20 20.04 -6.47
CA GLU A 67 -0.49 21.40 -6.01
C GLU A 67 -0.15 22.45 -7.08
#